data_AF-A0A087RQP3-F1
#
_entry.id   AF-A0A087RQP3-F1
#
_cell.length_a   1.000
_cell.length_b   1.000
_cell.length_c   1.000
_cell.angle_alpha   90.00
_cell.angle_beta   90.00
_cell.angle_gamma   90.00
#
_symmetry.space_group_name_H-M   'P 1'
#
loop_
_entity.id
_entity.type
_entity.pdbx_description
1 polymer ?
#
loop_
_entity_poly.entity_id
_entity_poly.type
_entity_poly.pdbx_seq_one_letter_code
_entity_poly.pdbx_strand_id
1 'polypeptide(L)'
;PAVTIGYYITGHISKIQILYYFAAEIIGALLGSLFVMKVIGEKASLGANAPNYDFSLGLIFPVEVLASAMLMGVIFYVVYTKGLRGFSGVAIGGIVGLDILFLAFISGASMNPARALAPALLSGALSDLWLYWTAPFVGTIIVAFLFRGKFQAQRASNYE
;
A
#
# COMPACT_ATOMS: atom_id res chain seq x y z
N PRO A 1 -5.64 2.45 -0.01
CA PRO A 1 -6.36 2.34 -1.30
C PRO A 1 -6.03 1.10 -2.12
N ALA A 2 -4.75 0.83 -2.41
CA ALA A 2 -4.35 -0.34 -3.20
C ALA A 2 -4.80 -1.66 -2.53
N VAL A 3 -4.47 -1.83 -1.24
CA VAL A 3 -4.93 -2.97 -0.41
C VAL A 3 -6.45 -3.13 -0.45
N THR A 4 -7.21 -2.04 -0.25
CA THR A 4 -8.68 -2.02 -0.33
C THR A 4 -9.19 -2.62 -1.65
N ILE A 5 -8.59 -2.25 -2.79
CA ILE A 5 -8.95 -2.87 -4.09
C ILE A 5 -8.60 -4.36 -4.13
N GLY A 6 -7.48 -4.78 -3.55
CA GLY A 6 -7.16 -6.19 -3.40
C GLY A 6 -8.21 -6.97 -2.60
N TYR A 7 -8.66 -6.43 -1.47
CA TYR A 7 -9.75 -7.01 -0.68
C TYR A 7 -11.08 -7.06 -1.44
N TYR A 8 -11.36 -6.06 -2.29
CA TYR A 8 -12.52 -6.08 -3.17
C TYR A 8 -12.44 -7.21 -4.21
N ILE A 9 -11.29 -7.35 -4.90
CA ILE A 9 -11.07 -8.41 -5.91
C ILE A 9 -11.25 -9.81 -5.32
N THR A 10 -10.80 -10.01 -4.08
CA THR A 10 -10.91 -11.29 -3.36
C THR A 10 -12.27 -11.50 -2.69
N GLY A 11 -13.18 -10.52 -2.76
CA GLY A 11 -14.56 -10.62 -2.27
C GLY A 11 -14.70 -10.49 -0.76
N HIS A 12 -13.77 -9.80 -0.10
CA HIS A 12 -13.82 -9.54 1.35
C HIS A 12 -14.54 -8.23 1.69
N ILE A 13 -14.62 -7.28 0.75
CA ILE A 13 -15.37 -6.03 0.90
C ILE A 13 -16.29 -5.80 -0.30
N SER A 14 -17.37 -5.06 -0.08
CA SER A 14 -18.33 -4.66 -1.11
C SER A 14 -17.87 -3.42 -1.88
N LYS A 15 -18.50 -3.16 -3.03
CA LYS A 15 -18.22 -1.97 -3.86
C LYS A 15 -18.43 -0.66 -3.10
N ILE A 16 -19.46 -0.58 -2.26
CA ILE A 16 -19.76 0.63 -1.47
C ILE A 16 -18.68 0.84 -0.40
N GLN A 17 -18.18 -0.24 0.20
CA GLN A 17 -17.12 -0.15 1.20
C GLN A 17 -15.83 0.45 0.63
N ILE A 18 -15.52 0.26 -0.66
CA ILE A 18 -14.36 0.90 -1.30
C ILE A 18 -14.37 2.42 -1.08
N LEU A 19 -15.54 3.06 -1.26
CA LEU A 19 -15.67 4.51 -1.10
C LEU A 19 -15.41 4.93 0.35
N TYR A 20 -15.97 4.21 1.32
CA TYR A 20 -15.76 4.50 2.74
C TYR A 20 -14.30 4.31 3.16
N TYR A 21 -13.66 3.22 2.71
CA TYR A 21 -12.24 2.98 2.98
C TYR A 21 -11.36 4.05 2.33
N PHE A 22 -11.58 4.40 1.06
CA PHE A 22 -10.78 5.42 0.39
C PHE A 22 -10.90 6.78 1.09
N ALA A 23 -12.13 7.18 1.47
CA ALA A 23 -12.35 8.42 2.20
C ALA A 23 -11.62 8.41 3.55
N ALA A 24 -11.78 7.34 4.34
CA ALA A 24 -11.12 7.21 5.64
C ALA A 24 -9.58 7.20 5.52
N GLU A 25 -9.04 6.48 4.53
CA GLU A 25 -7.60 6.40 4.27
C GLU A 25 -7.01 7.76 3.87
N ILE A 26 -7.69 8.49 2.97
CA ILE A 26 -7.23 9.81 2.52
C ILE A 26 -7.34 10.84 3.64
N ILE A 27 -8.46 10.86 4.38
CA ILE A 27 -8.64 11.76 5.53
C ILE A 27 -7.58 11.47 6.59
N GLY A 28 -7.35 10.19 6.92
CA GLY A 28 -6.32 9.77 7.87
C GLY A 28 -4.91 10.19 7.43
N ALA A 29 -4.57 10.01 6.15
CA ALA A 29 -3.29 10.43 5.62
C ALA A 29 -3.09 11.95 5.68
N LEU A 30 -4.15 12.74 5.38
CA LEU A 30 -4.13 14.20 5.49
C LEU A 30 -3.94 14.64 6.94
N LEU A 31 -4.72 14.10 7.87
CA LEU A 31 -4.61 14.41 9.29
C LEU A 31 -3.22 14.04 9.84
N GLY A 32 -2.67 12.89 9.45
CA GLY A 32 -1.32 12.47 9.83
C GLY A 32 -0.25 13.40 9.28
N SER A 33 -0.36 13.81 8.02
CA SER A 33 0.60 14.73 7.40
C SER A 33 0.53 16.14 8.00
N LEU A 34 -0.68 16.63 8.32
CA LEU A 34 -0.89 17.89 9.05
C LEU A 34 -0.31 17.83 10.47
N PHE A 35 -0.45 16.69 11.15
CA PHE A 35 0.17 16.48 12.45
C PHE A 35 1.69 16.57 12.37
N VAL A 36 2.32 15.88 11.40
CA VAL A 36 3.76 15.97 11.15
C VAL A 36 4.17 17.42 10.87
N MET A 37 3.45 18.11 10.00
CA MET A 37 3.70 19.51 9.66
C MET A 37 3.66 20.42 10.90
N LYS A 38 2.71 20.19 11.81
CA LYS A 38 2.55 21.00 13.02
C LYS A 38 3.59 20.69 14.11
N VAL A 39 3.99 19.43 14.24
CA VAL A 39 4.87 18.97 15.34
C VAL A 39 6.35 19.02 14.95
N ILE A 40 6.68 18.63 13.72
CA ILE A 40 8.05 18.51 13.22
C ILE A 40 8.40 19.67 12.27
N GLY A 41 7.39 20.29 11.64
CA GLY A 41 7.57 21.34 10.63
C GLY A 41 7.57 20.78 9.21
N GLU A 42 7.92 21.63 8.25
CA GLU A 42 7.87 21.34 6.81
C GLU A 42 9.14 20.67 6.25
N LYS A 43 9.99 20.11 7.12
CA LYS A 43 11.25 19.49 6.69
C LYS A 43 11.00 18.25 5.82
N ALA A 44 11.93 18.00 4.90
CA ALA A 44 11.90 16.85 3.99
C ALA A 44 10.54 16.67 3.26
N SER A 45 9.88 17.78 2.91
CA SER A 45 8.58 17.79 2.24
C SER A 45 7.53 16.92 2.96
N LEU A 46 7.52 16.93 4.29
CA LEU A 46 6.63 16.13 5.14
C LEU A 46 6.77 14.61 4.94
N GLY A 47 7.91 14.16 4.40
CA GLY A 47 8.12 12.77 4.03
C GLY A 47 7.34 12.36 2.79
N ALA A 48 7.13 13.27 1.84
CA ALA A 48 6.64 12.95 0.50
C ALA A 48 7.54 11.91 -0.17
N ASN A 49 6.92 10.93 -0.83
CA ASN A 49 7.65 9.91 -1.55
C ASN A 49 8.32 10.52 -2.78
N ALA A 50 9.62 10.28 -2.97
CA ALA A 50 10.38 10.72 -4.12
C ALA A 50 11.23 9.54 -4.63
N PRO A 51 11.15 9.21 -5.93
CA PRO A 51 12.01 8.18 -6.50
C PRO A 51 13.43 8.72 -6.69
N ASN A 52 14.41 7.83 -6.73
CA ASN A 52 15.79 8.19 -7.05
C ASN A 52 16.03 8.08 -8.55
N TYR A 53 16.09 9.22 -9.23
CA TYR A 53 16.30 9.31 -10.68
C TYR A 53 17.73 9.02 -11.15
N ASP A 54 18.66 8.69 -10.25
CA ASP A 54 19.91 8.01 -10.64
C ASP A 54 19.63 6.60 -11.21
N PHE A 55 18.45 6.05 -10.91
CA PHE A 55 17.92 4.84 -11.54
C PHE A 55 16.95 5.18 -12.66
N SER A 56 16.88 4.30 -13.66
CA SER A 56 15.92 4.47 -14.76
C SER A 56 14.49 4.24 -14.28
N LEU A 57 13.53 4.90 -14.92
CA LEU A 57 12.10 4.71 -14.63
C LEU A 57 11.67 3.24 -14.85
N GLY A 58 12.33 2.54 -15.78
CA GLY A 58 12.14 1.11 -16.02
C GLY A 58 12.59 0.20 -14.88
N LEU A 59 13.37 0.71 -13.93
CA LEU A 59 13.69 0.03 -12.66
C LEU A 59 12.81 0.53 -11.51
N ILE A 60 12.63 1.85 -11.40
CA ILE A 60 11.86 2.49 -10.33
C ILE A 60 10.42 1.94 -10.26
N PHE A 61 9.74 1.91 -11.42
CA PHE A 61 8.33 1.51 -11.46
C PHE A 61 8.15 0.03 -11.05
N PRO A 62 8.89 -0.95 -11.61
CA PRO A 62 8.80 -2.34 -11.15
C PRO A 62 9.18 -2.55 -9.68
N VAL A 63 10.09 -1.77 -9.12
CA VAL A 63 10.45 -1.86 -7.69
C VAL A 63 9.26 -1.44 -6.81
N GLU A 64 8.55 -0.37 -7.16
CA GLU A 64 7.35 0.06 -6.42
C GLU A 64 6.19 -0.94 -6.57
N VAL A 65 6.06 -1.55 -7.76
CA VAL A 65 5.13 -2.68 -8.01
C VAL A 65 5.49 -3.86 -7.11
N LEU A 66 6.78 -4.22 -7.03
CA LEU A 66 7.27 -5.33 -6.23
C LEU A 66 7.02 -5.10 -4.74
N ALA A 67 7.36 -3.92 -4.20
CA ALA A 67 7.07 -3.56 -2.80
C ALA A 67 5.58 -3.75 -2.48
N SER A 68 4.73 -3.21 -3.34
CA SER A 68 3.27 -3.30 -3.15
C SER A 68 2.74 -4.73 -3.27
N ALA A 69 3.33 -5.54 -4.15
CA ALA A 69 3.03 -6.96 -4.27
C ALA A 69 3.48 -7.74 -3.02
N MET A 70 4.66 -7.46 -2.47
CA MET A 70 5.14 -8.10 -1.24
C MET A 70 4.25 -7.77 -0.05
N LEU A 71 3.92 -6.49 0.15
CA LEU A 71 2.95 -6.06 1.16
C LEU A 71 1.62 -6.82 1.02
N MET A 72 1.04 -6.83 -0.18
CA MET A 72 -0.23 -7.50 -0.41
C MET A 72 -0.13 -9.02 -0.20
N GLY A 73 0.98 -9.62 -0.60
CA GLY A 73 1.26 -11.04 -0.45
C GLY A 73 1.30 -11.44 1.02
N VAL A 74 2.01 -10.69 1.85
CA VAL A 74 2.07 -10.91 3.30
C VAL A 74 0.69 -10.73 3.94
N ILE A 75 -0.04 -9.67 3.59
CA ILE A 75 -1.42 -9.45 4.08
C ILE A 75 -2.29 -10.67 3.79
N PHE A 76 -2.33 -11.12 2.54
CA PHE A 76 -3.19 -12.24 2.17
C PHE A 76 -2.72 -13.59 2.70
N TYR A 77 -1.41 -13.81 2.82
CA TYR A 77 -0.90 -15.02 3.44
C TYR A 77 -1.31 -15.12 4.92
N VAL A 78 -1.22 -14.01 5.65
CA VAL A 78 -1.67 -13.92 7.06
C VAL A 78 -3.18 -14.13 7.17
N VAL A 79 -3.98 -13.51 6.31
CA VAL A 79 -5.45 -13.64 6.32
C VAL A 79 -5.88 -15.08 6.00
N TYR A 80 -5.24 -15.69 5.01
CA TYR A 80 -5.51 -17.06 4.57
C TYR A 80 -5.14 -18.09 5.64
N THR A 81 -4.05 -17.85 6.38
CA THR A 81 -3.52 -18.81 7.37
C THR A 81 -4.08 -18.53 8.76
N LYS A 82 -5.06 -19.33 9.22
CA LYS A 82 -5.78 -19.12 10.50
C LYS A 82 -4.84 -18.86 11.70
N GLY A 83 -3.74 -19.61 11.82
CA GLY A 83 -2.77 -19.48 12.92
C GLY A 83 -1.92 -18.20 12.92
N LEU A 84 -1.86 -17.46 11.80
CA LEU A 84 -1.03 -16.26 11.69
C LEU A 84 -1.78 -14.95 11.99
N ARG A 85 -3.11 -14.99 12.12
CA ARG A 85 -3.94 -13.78 12.27
C ARG A 85 -3.57 -12.94 13.51
N GLY A 86 -3.19 -13.60 14.61
CA GLY A 86 -2.72 -12.94 15.83
C GLY A 86 -1.39 -12.19 15.67
N PHE A 87 -0.60 -12.52 14.65
CA PHE A 87 0.70 -11.91 14.35
C PHE A 87 0.62 -10.88 13.20
N SER A 88 -0.59 -10.54 12.75
CA SER A 88 -0.81 -9.65 11.60
C SER A 88 -0.09 -8.31 11.72
N GLY A 89 -0.12 -7.67 12.89
CA GLY A 89 0.57 -6.39 13.11
C GLY A 89 2.09 -6.49 12.89
N VAL A 90 2.74 -7.53 13.44
CA VAL A 90 4.19 -7.73 13.30
C VAL A 90 4.54 -8.12 11.86
N ALA A 91 3.77 -9.01 11.23
CA ALA A 91 4.05 -9.46 9.87
C ALA A 91 3.86 -8.32 8.85
N ILE A 92 2.75 -7.60 8.92
CA ILE A 92 2.42 -6.51 7.99
C ILE A 92 3.33 -5.31 8.24
N GLY A 93 3.56 -4.92 9.50
CA GLY A 93 4.51 -3.86 9.83
C GLY A 93 5.94 -4.22 9.46
N GLY A 94 6.32 -5.48 9.66
CA GLY A 94 7.64 -6.01 9.30
C GLY A 94 7.91 -5.93 7.80
N ILE A 95 6.99 -6.35 6.94
CA ILE A 95 7.20 -6.24 5.50
C ILE A 95 7.26 -4.79 5.02
N VAL A 96 6.43 -3.89 5.57
CA VAL A 96 6.52 -2.45 5.27
C VAL A 96 7.89 -1.91 5.66
N GLY A 97 8.41 -2.30 6.83
CA GLY A 97 9.75 -1.91 7.28
C GLY A 97 10.87 -2.45 6.39
N LEU A 98 10.77 -3.71 5.95
CA LEU A 98 11.74 -4.32 5.04
C LEU A 98 11.69 -3.67 3.65
N ASP A 99 10.51 -3.38 3.12
CA ASP A 99 10.35 -2.70 1.83
C ASP A 99 10.96 -1.31 1.87
N ILE A 100 10.74 -0.55 2.95
CA ILE A 100 11.40 0.75 3.14
C ILE A 100 12.92 0.58 3.24
N LEU A 101 13.40 -0.36 4.05
CA LEU A 101 14.83 -0.59 4.29
C LEU A 101 15.58 -0.93 3.00
N PHE A 102 15.00 -1.78 2.15
CA PHE A 102 15.68 -2.31 0.96
C PHE A 102 15.33 -1.59 -0.34
N LEU A 103 14.15 -0.95 -0.45
CA LEU A 103 13.65 -0.45 -1.73
C LEU A 103 13.46 1.07 -1.77
N ALA A 104 13.40 1.74 -0.61
CA ALA A 104 13.15 3.20 -0.58
C ALA A 104 14.24 4.01 -1.28
N PHE A 105 15.50 3.54 -1.27
CA PHE A 105 16.59 4.26 -1.96
C PHE A 105 16.47 4.25 -3.49
N ILE A 106 15.58 3.41 -4.05
CA ILE A 106 15.29 3.34 -5.49
C ILE A 106 13.96 4.04 -5.78
N SER A 107 12.85 3.57 -5.19
CA SER A 107 11.51 4.05 -5.55
C SER A 107 10.86 4.98 -4.54
N GLY A 108 11.44 5.16 -3.36
CA GLY A 108 10.78 5.84 -2.24
C GLY A 108 9.78 4.96 -1.46
N ALA A 109 9.58 3.70 -1.87
CA ALA A 109 8.81 2.64 -1.19
C ALA A 109 7.50 3.12 -0.54
N SER A 110 6.56 3.61 -1.35
CA SER A 110 5.28 4.13 -0.85
C SER A 110 4.33 3.02 -0.44
N MET A 111 4.10 2.07 -1.36
CA MET A 111 3.11 0.97 -1.29
C MET A 111 1.64 1.43 -1.15
N ASN A 112 1.40 2.73 -0.98
CA ASN A 112 0.12 3.25 -0.53
C ASN A 112 -0.21 4.61 -1.19
N PRO A 113 -1.18 4.65 -2.12
CA PRO A 113 -1.57 5.87 -2.82
C PRO A 113 -2.03 7.01 -1.90
N ALA A 114 -2.73 6.72 -0.79
CA ALA A 114 -3.19 7.75 0.14
C ALA A 114 -2.02 8.34 0.95
N ARG A 115 -1.07 7.48 1.36
CA ARG A 115 0.16 7.89 2.05
C ARG A 115 1.08 8.74 1.17
N ALA A 116 1.10 8.50 -0.14
CA ALA A 116 1.81 9.35 -1.08
C ALA A 116 1.07 10.67 -1.35
N LEU A 117 -0.26 10.64 -1.44
CA LEU A 117 -1.09 11.81 -1.75
C LEU A 117 -0.94 12.94 -0.73
N ALA A 118 -1.10 12.64 0.56
CA ALA A 118 -1.26 13.68 1.56
C ALA A 118 -0.01 14.58 1.75
N PRO A 119 1.21 14.04 1.92
CA PRO A 119 2.42 14.87 1.98
C PRO A 119 2.68 15.62 0.68
N ALA A 120 2.41 15.00 -0.47
CA ALA A 120 2.61 15.62 -1.78
C ALA A 120 1.70 16.84 -1.99
N LEU A 121 0.42 16.75 -1.59
CA LEU A 121 -0.52 17.88 -1.64
C LEU A 121 -0.10 19.03 -0.71
N LEU A 122 0.33 18.71 0.51
CA LEU A 122 0.67 19.73 1.51
C LEU A 122 2.03 20.39 1.26
N SER A 123 3.00 19.67 0.70
CA SER A 123 4.34 20.18 0.40
C SER A 123 4.51 20.72 -1.03
N GLY A 124 3.54 20.46 -1.92
CA GLY A 124 3.63 20.79 -3.35
C GLY A 124 4.47 19.82 -4.19
N ALA A 125 5.01 18.74 -3.60
CA ALA A 125 5.82 17.73 -4.27
C ALA A 125 4.96 16.75 -5.12
N LEU A 126 4.29 17.27 -6.15
CA LEU A 126 3.30 16.53 -6.95
C LEU A 126 3.87 15.79 -8.17
N SER A 127 5.11 16.07 -8.56
CA SER A 127 5.75 15.57 -9.79
C SER A 127 5.66 14.05 -9.94
N ASP A 128 5.89 13.33 -8.85
CA ASP A 128 6.06 11.87 -8.85
C ASP A 128 4.82 11.14 -8.34
N LEU A 129 3.74 11.86 -8.05
CA LEU A 129 2.53 11.29 -7.46
C LEU A 129 1.89 10.22 -8.36
N TRP A 130 2.01 10.37 -9.68
CA TRP A 130 1.49 9.41 -10.66
C TRP A 130 2.09 8.01 -10.46
N LEU A 131 3.37 7.91 -10.10
CA LEU A 131 4.07 6.65 -9.87
C LEU A 131 3.41 5.88 -8.72
N TYR A 132 3.14 6.57 -7.62
CA TYR A 132 2.52 5.99 -6.42
C TYR A 132 1.00 5.82 -6.51
N TRP A 133 0.36 6.38 -7.53
CA TRP A 133 -1.04 6.14 -7.87
C TRP A 133 -1.24 5.09 -8.96
N THR A 134 -0.16 4.55 -9.53
CA THR A 134 -0.22 3.52 -10.58
C THR A 134 0.45 2.23 -10.10
N ALA A 135 1.73 2.26 -9.74
CA ALA A 135 2.51 1.08 -9.38
C ALA A 135 1.91 0.28 -8.19
N PRO A 136 1.44 0.91 -7.10
CA PRO A 136 0.86 0.15 -6.00
C PRO A 136 -0.40 -0.65 -6.33
N PHE A 137 -1.25 -0.09 -7.20
CA PHE A 137 -2.41 -0.82 -7.69
C PHE A 137 -1.99 -2.00 -8.55
N VAL A 138 -1.03 -1.84 -9.46
CA VAL A 138 -0.54 -2.94 -10.30
C VAL A 138 -0.03 -4.09 -9.42
N GLY A 139 0.86 -3.82 -8.46
CA GLY A 139 1.42 -4.85 -7.57
C GLY A 139 0.35 -5.56 -6.74
N THR A 140 -0.57 -4.78 -6.14
CA THR A 140 -1.64 -5.33 -5.31
C THR A 140 -2.63 -6.16 -6.12
N ILE A 141 -3.02 -5.70 -7.31
CA ILE A 141 -3.98 -6.39 -8.18
C ILE A 141 -3.44 -7.73 -8.65
N ILE A 142 -2.15 -7.80 -9.04
CA ILE A 142 -1.49 -9.06 -9.43
C ILE A 142 -1.66 -10.09 -8.32
N VAL A 143 -1.29 -9.74 -7.09
CA VAL A 143 -1.40 -10.66 -5.94
C VAL A 143 -2.85 -11.01 -5.62
N ALA A 144 -3.77 -10.05 -5.73
CA ALA A 144 -5.16 -10.31 -5.48
C ALA A 144 -5.78 -11.33 -6.42
N PHE A 145 -5.41 -11.31 -7.70
CA PHE A 145 -5.83 -12.35 -8.64
C PHE A 145 -5.20 -13.71 -8.33
N LEU A 146 -3.93 -13.76 -7.91
CA LEU A 146 -3.27 -15.00 -7.49
C LEU A 146 -3.95 -15.66 -6.29
N PHE A 147 -4.49 -14.86 -5.35
CA PHE A 147 -5.17 -15.36 -4.15
C PHE A 147 -6.69 -15.54 -4.30
N ARG A 148 -7.31 -14.96 -5.33
CA ARG A 148 -8.78 -14.95 -5.49
C ARG A 148 -9.38 -16.36 -5.44
N GLY A 149 -8.82 -17.30 -6.21
CA GLY A 149 -9.29 -18.68 -6.23
C GLY A 149 -9.11 -19.40 -4.89
N LYS A 150 -7.99 -19.14 -4.20
CA LYS A 150 -7.70 -19.72 -2.86
C LYS A 150 -8.73 -19.29 -1.82
N PHE A 151 -9.09 -18.01 -1.79
CA PHE A 151 -10.12 -17.49 -0.88
C PHE A 151 -11.53 -17.97 -1.23
N GLN A 152 -11.84 -18.15 -2.52
CA GLN A 152 -13.11 -18.75 -2.93
C GLN A 152 -13.24 -20.19 -2.43
N ALA A 153 -12.22 -21.03 -2.64
CA ALA A 153 -12.20 -22.41 -2.15
C ALA A 153 -12.28 -22.48 -0.61
N GLN A 154 -11.52 -21.64 0.09
CA GLN A 154 -11.54 -21.60 1.56
C GLN A 154 -12.91 -21.19 2.12
N ARG A 155 -13.67 -20.32 1.42
CA ARG A 155 -15.03 -19.98 1.83
C ARG A 155 -15.96 -21.17 1.66
N ALA A 156 -15.92 -21.86 0.51
CA ALA A 156 -16.76 -23.02 0.24
C ALA A 156 -16.57 -24.13 1.29
N SER A 157 -15.32 -24.45 1.63
CA SER A 157 -15.01 -25.50 2.62
C SER A 157 -15.42 -25.17 4.06
N ASN A 158 -15.75 -23.92 4.39
CA ASN A 158 -16.24 -23.57 5.74
C ASN A 158 -17.77 -23.75 5.86
N TYR A 159 -18.46 -24.04 4.75
CA TYR A 159 -19.91 -24.30 4.72
C TYR A 159 -20.25 -25.81 4.62
N GLU A 160 -19.24 -26.66 4.44
CA GLU A 160 -19.31 -28.13 4.52
C GLU A 160 -18.95 -28.58 5.94
#